data_AF-A0A929D2R1-F1
#
_entry.id   AF-A0A929D2R1-F1
#
_cell.length_a   1.000
_cell.length_b   1.000
_cell.length_c   1.000
_cell.angle_alpha   90.00
_cell.angle_beta   90.00
_cell.angle_gamma   90.00
#
_symmetry.space_group_name_H-M   'P 1'
#
loop_
_entity.id
_entity.type
_entity.pdbx_description
1 polymer ?
#
loop_
_entity_poly.entity_id
_entity_poly.type
_entity_poly.pdbx_seq_one_letter_code
_entity_poly.pdbx_strand_id
1 'polypeptide(L)'
;MRKGLQGGSYKPLSQQDIAQIHDASMRVFEEVGFQVNSEKALAFFRDAGAEVDDHVVRLPQETVMELVAGAPSEVTLYGRQPEHHITLGGARVYAGTGGTALYVIDMASGERR
;
A
#
# COMPACT_ATOMS: atom_id res chain seq x y z
N MET A 1 -0.42 23.81 5.83
CA MET A 1 -0.99 22.52 5.44
C MET A 1 -1.31 22.54 3.95
N ARG A 2 -0.62 21.72 3.15
CA ARG A 2 -0.88 21.60 1.71
C ARG A 2 -2.12 20.73 1.49
N LYS A 3 -3.10 21.25 0.75
CA LYS A 3 -4.40 20.58 0.53
C LYS A 3 -4.34 19.40 -0.46
N GLY A 4 -3.28 19.30 -1.27
CA GLY A 4 -3.21 18.35 -2.38
C GLY A 4 -4.11 18.75 -3.55
N LEU A 5 -3.98 18.09 -4.69
CA LEU A 5 -4.93 18.18 -5.81
C LEU A 5 -6.09 17.21 -5.60
N GLN A 6 -7.26 17.49 -6.19
CA GLN A 6 -8.43 16.61 -6.11
C GLN A 6 -8.39 15.57 -7.24
N GLY A 7 -8.38 14.28 -6.88
CA GLY A 7 -8.43 13.15 -7.81
C GLY A 7 -9.75 12.36 -7.76
N GLY A 8 -9.72 11.14 -8.30
CA GLY A 8 -10.81 10.14 -8.20
C GLY A 8 -11.96 10.26 -9.20
N SER A 9 -11.83 11.12 -10.22
CA SER A 9 -12.85 11.33 -11.25
C SER A 9 -12.91 10.19 -12.28
N TYR A 10 -11.77 9.59 -12.61
CA TYR A 10 -11.70 8.47 -13.53
C TYR A 10 -11.99 7.15 -12.80
N LYS A 11 -13.12 6.52 -13.13
CA LYS A 11 -13.62 5.28 -12.52
C LYS A 11 -13.92 4.23 -13.61
N PRO A 12 -12.91 3.51 -14.13
CA PRO A 12 -13.09 2.60 -15.26
C PRO A 12 -13.76 1.27 -14.89
N LEU A 13 -13.81 0.93 -13.59
CA LEU A 13 -14.38 -0.33 -13.10
C LEU A 13 -15.80 -0.11 -12.57
N SER A 14 -16.68 -1.06 -12.87
CA SER A 14 -18.00 -1.14 -12.24
C SER A 14 -17.89 -1.66 -10.80
N GLN A 15 -18.98 -1.55 -10.02
CA GLN A 15 -19.04 -2.15 -8.68
C GLN A 15 -18.88 -3.68 -8.73
N GLN A 16 -19.38 -4.32 -9.78
CA GLN A 16 -19.25 -5.76 -9.98
C GLN A 16 -17.80 -6.16 -10.28
N ASP A 17 -17.05 -5.34 -11.04
CA ASP A 17 -15.64 -5.60 -11.31
C ASP A 17 -14.79 -5.47 -10.03
N ILE A 18 -15.11 -4.46 -9.20
CA ILE A 18 -14.45 -4.27 -7.89
C ILE A 18 -14.70 -5.48 -6.98
N ALA A 19 -15.94 -5.96 -6.89
CA ALA A 19 -16.29 -7.14 -6.09
C ALA A 19 -15.54 -8.39 -6.57
N GLN A 20 -15.49 -8.63 -7.88
CA GLN A 20 -14.74 -9.75 -8.45
C GLN A 20 -13.25 -9.70 -8.13
N ILE A 21 -12.62 -8.52 -8.20
CA ILE A 21 -11.21 -8.35 -7.84
C ILE A 21 -11.00 -8.59 -6.34
N HIS A 22 -11.92 -8.11 -5.50
CA HIS A 22 -11.87 -8.31 -4.06
C HIS A 22 -11.91 -9.81 -3.72
N ASP A 23 -12.91 -10.54 -4.22
CA ASP A 23 -13.07 -11.97 -3.97
C ASP A 23 -11.88 -12.80 -4.49
N ALA A 24 -11.35 -12.42 -5.66
CA ALA A 24 -10.14 -13.05 -6.19
C ALA A 24 -8.92 -12.78 -5.30
N SER A 25 -8.79 -11.57 -4.76
CA SER A 25 -7.70 -11.23 -3.83
C SER A 25 -7.81 -12.01 -2.52
N MET A 26 -9.02 -12.18 -1.99
CA MET A 26 -9.25 -12.95 -0.76
C MET A 26 -8.89 -14.43 -0.95
N ARG A 27 -9.26 -15.04 -2.09
CA ARG A 27 -8.80 -16.39 -2.44
C ARG A 27 -7.28 -16.51 -2.53
N VAL A 28 -6.59 -15.48 -3.03
CA VAL A 28 -5.12 -15.48 -3.03
C VAL A 28 -4.57 -15.47 -1.61
N PHE A 29 -5.12 -14.66 -0.70
CA PHE A 29 -4.69 -14.66 0.70
C PHE A 29 -4.92 -16.00 1.40
N GLU A 30 -6.06 -16.65 1.14
CA GLU A 30 -6.49 -17.85 1.85
C GLU A 30 -5.92 -19.14 1.26
N GLU A 31 -5.93 -19.30 -0.06
CA GLU A 31 -5.56 -20.55 -0.72
C GLU A 31 -4.07 -20.59 -1.15
N VAL A 32 -3.57 -19.47 -1.69
CA VAL A 32 -2.22 -19.38 -2.29
C VAL A 32 -1.18 -18.85 -1.29
N GLY A 33 -1.54 -17.80 -0.55
CA GLY A 33 -0.65 -17.10 0.37
C GLY A 33 0.38 -16.19 -0.29
N PHE A 34 1.28 -15.66 0.52
CA PHE A 34 2.38 -14.80 0.10
C PHE A 34 3.65 -15.07 0.89
N GLN A 35 4.82 -14.85 0.28
CA GLN A 35 6.10 -15.14 0.90
C GLN A 35 6.57 -14.00 1.80
N VAL A 36 7.04 -14.34 3.01
CA VAL A 36 7.61 -13.43 3.99
C VAL A 36 8.98 -13.95 4.45
N ASN A 37 10.03 -13.19 4.11
CA ASN A 37 11.42 -13.57 4.38
C ASN A 37 11.97 -13.09 5.73
N SER A 38 11.13 -12.47 6.56
CA SER A 38 11.52 -11.95 7.87
C SER A 38 10.94 -12.83 8.97
N GLU A 39 11.80 -13.51 9.73
CA GLU A 39 11.40 -14.35 10.87
C GLU A 39 10.52 -13.59 11.87
N LYS A 40 10.85 -12.32 12.11
CA LYS A 40 10.06 -11.47 13.00
C LYS A 40 8.66 -11.21 12.44
N ALA A 41 8.53 -11.00 11.14
CA ALA A 41 7.23 -10.80 10.51
C ALA A 41 6.40 -12.09 10.50
N LEU A 42 7.04 -13.24 10.23
CA LEU A 42 6.40 -14.55 10.33
C LEU A 42 5.82 -14.80 11.72
N ALA A 43 6.55 -14.44 12.78
CA ALA A 43 6.04 -14.53 14.15
C ALA A 43 4.76 -13.69 14.36
N PHE A 44 4.74 -12.43 13.90
CA PHE A 44 3.53 -11.60 13.99
C PHE A 44 2.34 -12.16 13.22
N PHE A 45 2.56 -12.77 12.06
CA PHE A 45 1.49 -13.41 11.30
C PHE A 45 0.93 -14.63 12.04
N ARG A 46 1.79 -15.48 12.63
CA ARG A 46 1.35 -16.60 13.48
C ARG A 46 0.52 -16.12 14.66
N ASP A 47 0.96 -15.05 15.34
CA ASP A 47 0.24 -14.46 16.47
C ASP A 47 -1.11 -13.88 16.07
N ALA A 48 -1.23 -13.40 14.82
CA ALA A 48 -2.47 -12.93 14.21
C ALA A 48 -3.37 -14.06 13.67
N GLY A 49 -3.02 -15.33 13.89
CA GLY A 49 -3.81 -16.48 13.46
C GLY A 49 -3.57 -16.93 12.02
N ALA A 50 -2.52 -16.44 11.36
CA ALA A 50 -2.16 -16.89 10.03
C ALA A 50 -1.63 -18.33 10.05
N GLU A 51 -1.97 -19.08 9.00
CA GLU A 51 -1.28 -20.33 8.70
C GLU A 51 0.07 -20.00 8.04
N VAL A 52 1.16 -20.54 8.59
CA VAL A 52 2.50 -20.29 8.07
C VAL A 52 3.18 -21.62 7.78
N ASP A 53 3.45 -21.88 6.50
CA ASP A 53 4.23 -23.02 6.03
C ASP A 53 5.57 -22.52 5.47
N ASP A 54 6.66 -22.85 6.15
CA ASP A 54 7.99 -22.28 5.91
C ASP A 54 7.96 -20.74 5.87
N HIS A 55 8.16 -20.14 4.70
CA HIS A 55 8.10 -18.70 4.47
C HIS A 55 6.78 -18.23 3.81
N VAL A 56 5.80 -19.11 3.61
CA VAL A 56 4.52 -18.78 2.97
C VAL A 56 3.45 -18.56 4.04
N VAL A 57 2.82 -17.39 4.01
CA VAL A 57 1.75 -16.98 4.93
C VAL A 57 0.41 -17.03 4.22
N ARG A 58 -0.59 -17.69 4.82
CA ARG A 58 -1.98 -17.71 4.40
C ARG A 58 -2.88 -17.14 5.50
N LEU A 59 -3.87 -16.35 5.09
CA LEU A 59 -4.78 -15.66 6.00
C LEU A 59 -6.23 -15.88 5.53
N PRO A 60 -7.15 -16.28 6.42
CA PRO A 60 -8.58 -16.25 6.12
C PRO A 60 -9.04 -14.83 5.80
N GLN A 61 -10.03 -14.70 4.91
CA GLN A 61 -10.61 -13.40 4.53
C GLN A 61 -11.02 -12.56 5.75
N GLU A 62 -11.67 -13.17 6.75
CA GLU A 62 -12.13 -12.49 7.96
C GLU A 62 -10.97 -11.80 8.68
N THR A 63 -9.85 -12.50 8.86
CA THR A 63 -8.64 -11.97 9.48
C THR A 63 -8.01 -10.85 8.65
N VAL A 64 -7.95 -11.00 7.33
CA VAL A 64 -7.46 -9.91 6.44
C VAL A 64 -8.32 -8.66 6.62
N MET A 65 -9.64 -8.81 6.63
CA MET A 65 -10.57 -7.68 6.74
C MET A 65 -10.54 -7.01 8.11
N GLU A 66 -10.38 -7.78 9.20
CA GLU A 66 -10.17 -7.24 10.54
C GLU A 66 -8.88 -6.40 10.63
N LEU A 67 -7.77 -6.90 10.08
CA LEU A 67 -6.50 -6.19 10.06
C LEU A 67 -6.59 -4.90 9.23
N VAL A 68 -7.24 -4.94 8.06
CA VAL A 68 -7.47 -3.76 7.22
C VAL A 68 -8.35 -2.74 7.93
N ALA A 69 -9.37 -3.16 8.66
CA ALA A 69 -10.25 -2.27 9.42
C ALA A 69 -9.51 -1.52 10.55
N GLY A 70 -8.41 -2.08 11.06
CA GLY A 70 -7.53 -1.40 12.01
C GLY A 70 -6.71 -0.26 11.41
N ALA A 71 -6.60 -0.17 10.08
CA ALA A 71 -5.83 0.88 9.42
C ALA A 71 -6.63 2.20 9.35
N PRO A 72 -6.02 3.35 9.69
CA PRO A 72 -6.70 4.64 9.57
C PRO A 72 -6.94 5.00 8.10
N SER A 73 -8.12 5.56 7.79
CA SER A 73 -8.47 6.02 6.44
C SER A 73 -7.68 7.27 6.00
N GLU A 74 -7.09 7.99 6.96
CA GLU A 74 -6.26 9.16 6.75
C GLU A 74 -5.08 9.19 7.72
N VAL A 75 -3.91 9.63 7.25
CA VAL A 75 -2.74 9.88 8.10
C VAL A 75 -2.12 11.24 7.76
N THR A 76 -1.61 11.95 8.76
CA THR A 76 -0.89 13.20 8.54
C THR A 76 0.62 12.96 8.54
N LEU A 77 1.30 13.33 7.46
CA LEU A 77 2.76 13.40 7.43
C LEU A 77 3.18 14.83 7.80
N TYR A 78 3.91 14.95 8.90
CA TYR A 78 4.35 16.21 9.47
C TYR A 78 5.68 16.65 8.84
N GLY A 79 5.64 17.74 8.08
CA GLY A 79 6.83 18.46 7.65
C GLY A 79 7.49 19.23 8.80
N ARG A 80 8.76 19.62 8.61
CA ARG A 80 9.50 20.45 9.58
C ARG A 80 8.81 21.77 9.92
N GLN A 81 8.07 22.33 8.96
CA GLN A 81 7.29 23.54 9.13
C GLN A 81 5.79 23.22 8.93
N PRO A 82 4.87 23.77 9.74
CA PRO A 82 3.44 23.45 9.69
C PRO A 82 2.75 23.66 8.32
N GLU A 83 3.23 24.59 7.52
CA GLU A 83 2.80 24.84 6.16
C GLU A 83 2.97 23.62 5.26
N HIS A 84 3.97 22.78 5.54
CA HIS A 84 4.35 21.60 4.79
C HIS A 84 3.74 20.28 5.29
N HIS A 85 2.90 20.31 6.34
CA HIS A 85 2.09 19.14 6.69
C HIS A 85 1.20 18.72 5.51
N ILE A 86 1.10 17.41 5.30
CA ILE A 86 0.23 16.80 4.29
C ILE A 86 -0.68 15.78 4.96
N THR A 87 -1.95 15.73 4.54
CA THR A 87 -2.88 14.70 4.97
C THR A 87 -3.02 13.71 3.82
N LEU A 88 -2.60 12.47 4.01
CA LEU A 88 -2.79 11.37 3.06
C LEU A 88 -4.17 10.73 3.27
N GLY A 89 -4.76 10.20 2.21
CA GLY A 89 -6.08 9.56 2.22
C GLY A 89 -7.14 10.29 1.39
N GLY A 90 -8.34 9.71 1.34
CA GLY A 90 -9.43 10.19 0.50
C GLY A 90 -9.01 10.29 -0.97
N ALA A 91 -9.37 11.41 -1.61
CA ALA A 91 -9.05 11.68 -3.01
C ALA A 91 -7.99 12.79 -3.18
N ARG A 92 -7.20 13.07 -2.13
CA ARG A 92 -6.12 14.08 -2.15
C ARG A 92 -4.88 13.50 -2.82
N VAL A 93 -4.33 14.23 -3.78
CA VAL A 93 -3.16 13.83 -4.57
C VAL A 93 -1.98 14.76 -4.26
N TYR A 94 -0.82 14.17 -4.01
CA TYR A 94 0.44 14.86 -3.77
C TYR A 94 1.52 14.32 -4.71
N ALA A 95 2.44 15.19 -5.13
CA ALA A 95 3.59 14.78 -5.94
C ALA A 95 4.82 14.58 -5.04
N GLY A 96 5.60 13.55 -5.34
CA GLY A 96 6.89 13.26 -4.73
C GLY A 96 7.92 12.92 -5.80
N THR A 97 9.19 12.79 -5.40
CA THR A 97 10.26 12.32 -6.28
C THR A 97 10.18 10.80 -6.46
N GLY A 98 10.62 10.29 -7.61
CA GLY A 98 10.87 8.86 -7.76
C GLY A 98 12.02 8.43 -6.84
N GLY A 99 11.86 7.35 -6.09
CA GLY A 99 12.78 6.95 -5.02
C GLY A 99 13.85 5.91 -5.41
N THR A 100 13.80 5.36 -6.62
CA THR A 100 14.59 4.17 -7.01
C THR A 100 15.51 4.39 -8.20
N ALA A 101 15.60 5.61 -8.72
CA ALA A 101 16.51 5.92 -9.82
C ALA A 101 17.96 5.79 -9.35
N LEU A 102 18.70 4.81 -9.90
CA LEU A 102 20.12 4.59 -9.60
C LEU A 102 21.04 5.56 -10.34
N TYR A 103 20.55 6.14 -11.43
CA TYR A 103 21.29 7.03 -12.30
C TYR A 103 20.48 8.28 -12.59
N VAL A 104 21.18 9.38 -12.81
CA VAL A 104 20.62 10.65 -13.27
C VAL A 104 21.07 10.92 -14.70
N ILE A 105 20.22 11.57 -15.48
CA ILE A 105 20.64 12.17 -16.75
C ILE A 105 21.07 13.60 -16.42
N ASP A 106 22.35 13.90 -16.65
CA ASP A 106 22.90 15.24 -16.50
C ASP A 106 22.23 16.17 -17.52
N MET A 107 21.54 17.20 -17.02
CA MET A 107 20.73 18.07 -17.89
C MET A 107 21.56 18.94 -18.85
N ALA A 108 22.85 19.14 -18.60
CA ALA A 108 23.72 19.96 -19.45
C ALA A 108 24.39 19.16 -20.55
N SER A 109 24.89 17.96 -20.22
CA SER A 109 25.63 17.09 -21.13
C SER A 109 24.76 16.00 -21.78
N GLY A 110 23.62 15.66 -21.18
CA GLY A 110 22.79 14.52 -21.58
C GLY A 110 23.35 13.16 -21.18
N GLU A 111 24.47 13.13 -20.45
CA GLU A 111 25.13 11.88 -20.06
C GLU A 111 24.46 11.25 -18.83
N ARG A 112 24.47 9.92 -18.78
CA ARG A 112 24.01 9.13 -17.63
C ARG A 112 25.12 9.06 -16.56
N ARG A 113 24.79 9.38 -15.31
CA ARG A 113 25.70 9.37 -14.15
C ARG A 113 25.10 8.62 -12.97
#